data_AF-A0AAW5FBB2-F1
#
_entry.id   AF-A0AAW5FBB2-F1
#
_cell.length_a   1.000
_cell.length_b   1.000
_cell.length_c   1.000
_cell.angle_alpha   90.00
_cell.angle_beta   90.00
_cell.angle_gamma   90.00
#
_symmetry.space_group_name_H-M   'P 1'
#
loop_
_entity.id
_entity.type
_entity.pdbx_description
1 polymer ?
#
loop_
_entity_poly.entity_id
_entity_poly.type
_entity_poly.pdbx_seq_one_letter_code
_entity_poly.pdbx_strand_id
1 'polypeptide(L)'
;MKKAEIVKSMNGFLSKTSFQLKKYSPEILVVAGVIGVVTSAVMACKATTKVGKILDKTKEDVEAIHKCEEDESVKDQYSSEDAKKDLAIVYIQTGVKFAKLYGPSVVLGALSITSILASNNILRKRNVALGAAYAAIDKGFKEYRSRVIERFGEEVDRELRFNLKAKKFDETVIDEETGKEKKVKKNGFVVSPADISGYARFFEKYTQDENGNSILNPHWESNNEYNLMFIKAQERYANDLLKAKKRVFLNEVYEMLGLPRTKAGQIVGWVYDPENPKGDNYIDFGLYSDNLSYSDYVNGFDQAILLDFNVDGNIWDLM
;
A
#
# COMPACT_ATOMS: atom_id res chain seq x y z
N MET A 1 -6.02 26.06 -46.44
CA MET A 1 -4.88 25.54 -45.64
C MET A 1 -4.90 26.00 -44.18
N LYS A 2 -5.01 27.30 -43.84
CA LYS A 2 -4.97 27.77 -42.43
C LYS A 2 -6.00 27.15 -41.46
N LYS A 3 -7.24 26.89 -41.88
CA LYS A 3 -8.28 26.30 -41.00
C LYS A 3 -7.98 24.85 -40.61
N ALA A 4 -7.38 24.06 -41.49
CA ALA A 4 -7.07 22.65 -41.23
C ALA A 4 -5.89 22.47 -40.26
N GLU A 5 -4.87 23.33 -40.34
CA GLU A 5 -3.76 23.36 -39.38
C GLU A 5 -4.19 23.84 -37.99
N ILE A 6 -5.09 24.83 -37.91
CA ILE A 6 -5.65 25.31 -36.63
C ILE A 6 -6.49 24.21 -35.95
N VAL A 7 -7.31 23.48 -36.72
CA VAL A 7 -8.09 22.33 -36.18
C VAL A 7 -7.16 21.19 -35.74
N LYS A 8 -6.08 20.91 -36.48
CA LYS A 8 -5.09 19.89 -36.11
C LYS A 8 -4.30 20.29 -34.85
N SER A 9 -3.91 21.56 -34.72
CA SER A 9 -3.21 22.05 -33.51
C SER A 9 -4.15 22.12 -32.29
N MET A 10 -5.41 22.50 -32.48
CA MET A 10 -6.47 22.42 -31.46
C MET A 10 -6.70 20.97 -31.01
N ASN A 11 -6.78 20.01 -31.94
CA ASN A 11 -6.94 18.59 -31.59
C ASN A 11 -5.72 18.04 -30.82
N GLY A 12 -4.51 18.46 -31.17
CA GLY A 12 -3.29 18.11 -30.44
C GLY A 12 -3.23 18.72 -29.04
N PHE A 13 -3.67 19.96 -28.87
CA PHE A 13 -3.72 20.65 -27.57
C PHE A 13 -4.84 20.11 -26.67
N LEU A 14 -6.03 19.85 -27.25
CA LEU A 14 -7.17 19.26 -26.55
C LEU A 14 -6.87 17.84 -26.07
N SER A 15 -6.16 17.03 -26.87
CA SER A 15 -5.79 15.67 -26.47
C SER A 15 -4.75 15.65 -25.34
N LYS A 16 -3.73 16.52 -25.38
CA LYS A 16 -2.76 16.67 -24.27
C LYS A 16 -3.42 17.17 -22.99
N THR A 17 -4.29 18.18 -23.09
CA THR A 17 -5.01 18.73 -21.93
C THR A 17 -5.98 17.71 -21.33
N SER A 18 -6.72 16.99 -22.19
CA SER A 18 -7.61 15.89 -21.79
C SER A 18 -6.83 14.77 -21.09
N PHE A 19 -5.63 14.44 -21.58
CA PHE A 19 -4.77 13.45 -20.95
C PHE A 19 -4.28 13.89 -19.56
N GLN A 20 -3.85 15.15 -19.41
CA GLN A 20 -3.45 15.68 -18.09
C GLN A 20 -4.62 15.71 -17.11
N LEU A 21 -5.82 16.09 -17.56
CA LEU A 21 -7.03 16.03 -16.75
C LEU A 21 -7.34 14.60 -16.31
N LYS A 22 -7.22 13.61 -17.19
CA LYS A 22 -7.37 12.19 -16.83
C LYS A 22 -6.27 11.72 -15.87
N LYS A 23 -5.04 12.22 -16.02
CA LYS A 23 -3.91 11.85 -15.15
C LYS A 23 -4.17 12.28 -13.70
N TYR A 24 -4.53 13.55 -13.50
CA TYR A 24 -4.76 14.13 -12.16
C TYR A 24 -6.23 14.11 -11.72
N SER A 25 -7.12 13.41 -12.45
CA SER A 25 -8.55 13.40 -12.14
C SER A 25 -8.88 12.96 -10.71
N PRO A 26 -8.22 11.95 -10.09
CA PRO A 26 -8.57 11.57 -8.73
C PRO A 26 -8.26 12.68 -7.73
N GLU A 27 -7.10 13.33 -7.87
CA GLU A 27 -6.68 14.42 -7.00
C GLU A 27 -7.60 15.63 -7.14
N ILE A 28 -7.93 16.02 -8.38
CA ILE A 28 -8.86 17.11 -8.67
C ILE A 28 -10.25 16.84 -8.05
N LEU A 29 -10.77 15.62 -8.23
CA LEU A 29 -12.08 15.23 -7.70
C LEU A 29 -12.12 15.25 -6.16
N VAL A 30 -11.04 14.86 -5.49
CA VAL A 30 -10.92 14.95 -4.02
C VAL A 30 -10.89 16.40 -3.58
N VAL A 31 -10.03 17.24 -4.17
CA VAL A 31 -9.93 18.66 -3.81
C VAL A 31 -11.28 19.37 -4.02
N ALA A 32 -11.90 19.16 -5.18
CA ALA A 32 -13.22 19.72 -5.49
C ALA A 32 -14.30 19.20 -4.52
N GLY A 33 -14.26 17.91 -4.18
CA GLY A 33 -15.17 17.30 -3.21
C GLY A 33 -15.01 17.87 -1.80
N VAL A 34 -13.78 18.04 -1.31
CA VAL A 34 -13.54 18.64 0.01
C VAL A 34 -14.07 20.08 0.07
N ILE A 35 -13.75 20.89 -0.95
CA ILE A 35 -14.27 22.27 -1.05
C ILE A 35 -15.80 22.27 -1.09
N GLY A 36 -16.40 21.36 -1.85
CA GLY A 36 -17.84 21.25 -1.99
C GLY A 36 -18.55 20.82 -0.70
N VAL A 37 -17.97 19.91 0.09
CA VAL A 37 -18.50 19.53 1.42
C VAL A 37 -18.48 20.73 2.36
N VAL A 38 -17.36 21.45 2.45
CA VAL A 38 -17.24 22.64 3.31
C VAL A 38 -18.25 23.72 2.89
N THR A 39 -18.36 23.98 1.59
CA THR A 39 -19.31 24.96 1.03
C THR A 39 -20.75 24.55 1.31
N SER A 40 -21.09 23.27 1.15
CA SER A 40 -22.40 22.71 1.48
C SER A 40 -22.75 22.92 2.96
N ALA A 41 -21.80 22.66 3.88
CA ALA A 41 -22.00 22.89 5.30
C ALA A 41 -22.26 24.36 5.63
N VAL A 42 -21.47 25.29 5.07
CA VAL A 42 -21.68 26.74 5.25
C VAL A 42 -23.06 27.17 4.71
N MET A 43 -23.45 26.66 3.54
CA MET A 43 -24.78 26.93 2.96
C MET A 43 -25.90 26.38 3.84
N ALA A 44 -25.74 25.19 4.42
CA ALA A 44 -26.71 24.60 5.33
C ALA A 44 -26.86 25.44 6.60
N CYS A 45 -25.75 25.88 7.22
CA CYS A 45 -25.78 26.78 8.36
C CYS A 45 -26.46 28.12 8.04
N LYS A 46 -26.19 28.70 6.86
CA LYS A 46 -26.86 29.92 6.38
C LYS A 46 -28.35 29.69 6.09
N ALA A 47 -28.73 28.49 5.68
CA ALA A 47 -30.13 28.09 5.56
C ALA A 47 -30.80 28.02 6.94
N THR A 48 -30.12 27.45 7.95
CA THR A 48 -30.63 27.36 9.33
C THR A 48 -31.03 28.71 9.90
N THR A 49 -30.30 29.80 9.62
CA THR A 49 -30.68 31.14 10.11
C THR A 49 -31.99 31.67 9.51
N LYS A 50 -32.50 31.07 8.43
CA LYS A 50 -33.78 31.43 7.80
C LYS A 50 -34.95 30.55 8.23
N VAL A 51 -34.67 29.48 8.99
CA VAL A 51 -35.68 28.52 9.47
C VAL A 51 -36.71 29.19 10.35
N GLY A 52 -36.28 30.07 11.28
CA GLY A 52 -37.19 30.81 12.17
C GLY A 52 -38.30 31.52 11.40
N LYS A 53 -37.95 32.28 10.35
CA LYS A 53 -38.94 32.99 9.51
C LYS A 53 -39.94 32.06 8.79
N ILE A 54 -39.58 30.82 8.51
CA ILE A 54 -40.50 29.85 7.92
C ILE A 54 -41.43 29.33 9.02
N LEU A 55 -40.87 28.94 10.16
CA LEU A 55 -41.64 28.43 11.31
C LEU A 55 -42.61 29.48 11.85
N ASP A 56 -42.21 30.74 11.95
CA ASP A 56 -43.07 31.82 12.45
C ASP A 56 -44.28 32.01 11.52
N LYS A 57 -44.05 32.04 10.20
CA LYS A 57 -45.15 32.09 9.22
C LYS A 57 -46.05 30.86 9.28
N THR A 58 -45.47 29.67 9.42
CA THR A 58 -46.25 28.44 9.57
C THR A 58 -47.12 28.49 10.83
N LYS A 59 -46.61 29.03 11.95
CA LYS A 59 -47.40 29.23 13.16
C LYS A 59 -48.52 30.24 12.96
N GLU A 60 -48.23 31.38 12.34
CA GLU A 60 -49.24 32.40 12.01
C GLU A 60 -50.36 31.82 11.12
N ASP A 61 -50.00 31.07 10.07
CA ASP A 61 -50.95 30.42 9.16
C ASP A 61 -51.81 29.37 9.90
N VAL A 62 -51.20 28.57 10.80
CA VAL A 62 -51.91 27.57 11.62
C VAL A 62 -52.84 28.24 12.64
N GLU A 63 -52.39 29.29 13.32
CA GLU A 63 -53.22 30.06 14.26
C GLU A 63 -54.41 30.72 13.56
N ALA A 64 -54.23 31.22 12.34
CA ALA A 64 -55.31 31.77 11.53
C ALA A 64 -56.37 30.71 11.18
N ILE A 65 -55.95 29.50 10.79
CA ILE A 65 -56.87 28.39 10.50
C ILE A 65 -57.67 28.00 11.76
N HIS A 66 -57.01 27.85 12.91
CA HIS A 66 -57.70 27.51 14.17
C HIS A 66 -58.69 28.59 14.60
N LYS A 67 -58.35 29.88 14.46
CA LYS A 67 -59.28 30.98 14.75
C LYS A 67 -60.51 30.94 13.85
N CYS A 68 -60.35 30.64 12.55
CA CYS A 68 -61.47 30.53 11.62
C CYS A 68 -62.35 29.29 11.88
N GLU A 69 -61.78 28.20 12.40
CA GLU A 69 -62.54 27.00 12.80
C GLU A 69 -63.38 27.22 14.07
N GLU A 70 -62.86 28.01 15.02
CA GLU A 70 -63.53 28.31 16.29
C GLU A 70 -64.60 29.43 16.18
N ASP A 71 -64.58 30.25 15.13
CA ASP A 71 -65.52 31.36 14.93
C ASP A 71 -66.90 30.86 14.43
N GLU A 72 -67.91 30.97 15.31
CA GLU A 72 -69.27 30.54 14.99
C GLU A 72 -69.94 31.32 13.85
N SER A 73 -69.46 32.51 13.52
CA SER A 73 -70.05 33.35 12.47
C SER A 73 -69.77 32.87 11.04
N VAL A 74 -68.74 32.04 10.86
CA VAL A 74 -68.27 31.54 9.56
C VAL A 74 -68.47 30.02 9.37
N LYS A 75 -69.05 29.32 10.35
CA LYS A 75 -69.30 27.87 10.30
C LYS A 75 -70.08 27.40 9.06
N ASP A 76 -70.97 28.23 8.52
CA ASP A 76 -71.74 27.90 7.29
C ASP A 76 -70.90 27.99 6.00
N GLN A 77 -69.74 28.67 6.05
CA GLN A 77 -68.81 28.85 4.91
C GLN A 77 -67.49 28.09 5.07
N TYR A 78 -67.11 27.72 6.31
CA TYR A 78 -65.85 27.05 6.62
C TYR A 78 -66.09 25.85 7.55
N SER A 79 -65.95 24.63 7.00
CA SER A 79 -66.18 23.40 7.75
C SER A 79 -64.90 22.88 8.43
N SER A 80 -65.04 22.01 9.43
CA SER A 80 -63.89 21.33 10.06
C SER A 80 -63.13 20.42 9.07
N GLU A 81 -63.75 19.98 7.96
CA GLU A 81 -63.01 19.28 6.90
C GLU A 81 -62.10 20.22 6.12
N ASP A 82 -62.52 21.47 5.90
CA ASP A 82 -61.73 22.47 5.17
C ASP A 82 -60.54 22.94 6.01
N ALA A 83 -60.74 23.11 7.32
CA ALA A 83 -59.65 23.36 8.30
C ALA A 83 -58.56 22.28 8.22
N LYS A 84 -58.94 21.00 8.16
CA LYS A 84 -57.98 19.89 8.02
C LYS A 84 -57.23 19.93 6.68
N LYS A 85 -57.91 20.25 5.58
CA LYS A 85 -57.28 20.37 4.25
C LYS A 85 -56.30 21.53 4.21
N ASP A 86 -56.69 22.70 4.72
CA ASP A 86 -55.82 23.89 4.76
C ASP A 86 -54.60 23.66 5.65
N LEU A 87 -54.78 23.03 6.80
CA LEU A 87 -53.68 22.66 7.68
C LEU A 87 -52.70 21.71 6.97
N ALA A 88 -53.21 20.70 6.24
CA ALA A 88 -52.37 19.84 5.41
C ALA A 88 -51.62 20.62 4.32
N ILE A 89 -52.27 21.56 3.64
CA ILE A 89 -51.65 22.44 2.63
C ILE A 89 -50.53 23.27 3.27
N VAL A 90 -50.75 23.87 4.44
CA VAL A 90 -49.74 24.66 5.16
C VAL A 90 -48.52 23.82 5.52
N TYR A 91 -48.72 22.60 6.03
CA TYR A 91 -47.60 21.69 6.32
C TYR A 91 -46.84 21.26 5.06
N ILE A 92 -47.54 20.95 3.97
CA ILE A 92 -46.91 20.61 2.68
C ILE A 92 -46.10 21.81 2.15
N GLN A 93 -46.69 23.01 2.15
CA GLN A 93 -45.99 24.23 1.73
C GLN A 93 -44.76 24.50 2.59
N THR A 94 -44.87 24.26 3.90
CA THR A 94 -43.75 24.37 4.84
C THR A 94 -42.64 23.37 4.48
N GLY A 95 -42.99 22.11 4.20
CA GLY A 95 -42.05 21.10 3.71
C GLY A 95 -41.37 21.50 2.40
N VAL A 96 -42.11 22.05 1.43
CA VAL A 96 -41.56 22.56 0.17
C VAL A 96 -40.62 23.74 0.41
N LYS A 97 -40.96 24.66 1.32
CA LYS A 97 -40.09 25.78 1.70
C LYS A 97 -38.77 25.28 2.31
N PHE A 98 -38.82 24.27 3.18
CA PHE A 98 -37.61 23.63 3.73
C PHE A 98 -36.78 22.91 2.66
N ALA A 99 -37.42 22.15 1.77
CA ALA A 99 -36.75 21.48 0.67
C ALA A 99 -36.07 22.49 -0.27
N LYS A 100 -36.73 23.61 -0.59
CA LYS A 100 -36.14 24.69 -1.38
C LYS A 100 -34.98 25.39 -0.66
N LEU A 101 -35.03 25.47 0.66
CA LEU A 101 -34.03 26.13 1.48
C LEU A 101 -32.76 25.27 1.63
N TYR A 102 -32.89 23.99 1.97
CA TYR A 102 -31.77 23.06 2.19
C TYR A 102 -31.35 22.27 0.95
N GLY A 103 -32.21 22.19 -0.07
CA GLY A 103 -31.99 21.43 -1.29
C GLY A 103 -30.64 21.70 -1.94
N PRO A 104 -30.25 22.98 -2.21
CA PRO A 104 -28.95 23.28 -2.79
C PRO A 104 -27.76 22.78 -1.96
N SER A 105 -27.80 22.93 -0.63
CA SER A 105 -26.73 22.42 0.25
C SER A 105 -26.67 20.89 0.22
N VAL A 106 -27.81 20.20 0.30
CA VAL A 106 -27.86 18.73 0.30
C VAL A 106 -27.34 18.18 -1.02
N VAL A 107 -27.79 18.73 -2.16
CA VAL A 107 -27.32 18.32 -3.49
C VAL A 107 -25.82 18.52 -3.63
N LEU A 108 -25.30 19.69 -3.26
CA LEU A 108 -23.87 19.96 -3.32
C LEU A 108 -23.07 19.00 -2.44
N GLY A 109 -23.54 18.74 -1.22
CA GLY A 109 -22.90 17.80 -0.29
C GLY A 109 -22.86 16.38 -0.86
N ALA A 110 -23.97 15.89 -1.40
CA ALA A 110 -24.06 14.57 -2.03
C ALA A 110 -23.13 14.44 -3.24
N LEU A 111 -23.13 15.44 -4.15
CA LEU A 111 -22.22 15.48 -5.30
C LEU A 111 -20.74 15.51 -4.87
N SER A 112 -20.45 16.20 -3.78
CA SER A 112 -19.09 16.30 -3.25
C SER A 112 -18.59 14.97 -2.68
N ILE A 113 -19.43 14.29 -1.89
CA ILE A 113 -19.11 12.97 -1.32
C ILE A 113 -18.92 11.95 -2.44
N THR A 114 -19.86 11.91 -3.41
CA THR A 114 -19.76 11.01 -4.56
C THR A 114 -18.51 11.27 -5.41
N SER A 115 -18.09 12.54 -5.58
CA SER A 115 -16.82 12.90 -6.23
C SER A 115 -15.60 12.28 -5.53
N ILE A 116 -15.56 12.36 -4.19
CA ILE A 116 -14.47 11.77 -3.38
C ILE A 116 -14.44 10.25 -3.54
N LEU A 117 -15.59 9.58 -3.46
CA LEU A 117 -15.69 8.13 -3.63
C LEU A 117 -15.28 7.69 -5.04
N ALA A 118 -15.69 8.44 -6.06
CA ALA A 118 -15.32 8.19 -7.45
C ALA A 118 -13.80 8.32 -7.65
N SER A 119 -13.17 9.33 -7.04
CA SER A 119 -11.71 9.49 -7.05
C SER A 119 -11.01 8.26 -6.49
N ASN A 120 -11.42 7.81 -5.30
CA ASN A 120 -10.80 6.66 -4.65
C ASN A 120 -10.94 5.38 -5.50
N ASN A 121 -12.09 5.21 -6.16
CA ASN A 121 -12.30 4.09 -7.08
C ASN A 121 -11.33 4.13 -8.28
N ILE A 122 -11.03 5.32 -8.83
CA ILE A 122 -10.05 5.47 -9.92
C ILE A 122 -8.64 5.12 -9.43
N LEU A 123 -8.22 5.60 -8.25
CA LEU A 123 -6.91 5.27 -7.66
C LEU A 123 -6.78 3.76 -7.41
N ARG A 124 -7.82 3.14 -6.84
CA ARG A 124 -7.85 1.69 -6.62
C ARG A 124 -7.65 0.91 -7.92
N LYS A 125 -8.37 1.27 -9.00
CA LYS A 125 -8.19 0.61 -10.31
C LYS A 125 -6.77 0.75 -10.85
N ARG A 126 -6.14 1.90 -10.68
CA ARG A 126 -4.74 2.13 -11.07
C ARG A 126 -3.77 1.27 -10.27
N ASN A 127 -3.95 1.21 -8.95
CA ASN A 127 -3.09 0.40 -8.07
C ASN A 127 -3.23 -1.10 -8.38
N VAL A 128 -4.45 -1.58 -8.64
CA VAL A 128 -4.69 -2.97 -9.08
C VAL A 128 -4.00 -3.25 -10.42
N ALA A 129 -4.08 -2.32 -11.39
CA ALA A 129 -3.41 -2.47 -12.67
C ALA A 129 -1.88 -2.52 -12.55
N LEU A 130 -1.30 -1.67 -11.67
CA LEU A 130 0.14 -1.72 -11.35
C LEU A 130 0.51 -3.05 -10.70
N GLY A 131 -0.27 -3.51 -9.71
CA GLY A 131 -0.07 -4.81 -9.07
C GLY A 131 -0.11 -5.96 -10.08
N ALA A 132 -1.08 -5.96 -11.00
CA ALA A 132 -1.17 -6.94 -12.07
C ALA A 132 0.03 -6.91 -13.04
N ALA A 133 0.52 -5.72 -13.38
CA ALA A 133 1.72 -5.58 -14.20
C ALA A 133 2.97 -6.13 -13.50
N TYR A 134 3.14 -5.85 -12.20
CA TYR A 134 4.22 -6.43 -11.40
C TYR A 134 4.09 -7.95 -11.28
N ALA A 135 2.89 -8.48 -11.05
CA ALA A 135 2.66 -9.92 -11.01
C ALA A 135 2.98 -10.59 -12.36
N ALA A 136 2.69 -9.94 -13.49
CA ALA A 136 3.08 -10.45 -14.81
C ALA A 136 4.60 -10.47 -15.00
N ILE A 137 5.31 -9.46 -14.50
CA ILE A 137 6.79 -9.40 -14.53
C ILE A 137 7.37 -10.49 -13.61
N ASP A 138 6.87 -10.62 -12.39
CA ASP A 138 7.31 -11.65 -11.42
C ASP A 138 7.12 -13.05 -12.00
N LYS A 139 5.95 -13.33 -12.57
CA LYS A 139 5.67 -14.59 -13.25
C LYS A 139 6.64 -14.85 -14.40
N GLY A 140 6.87 -13.85 -15.26
CA GLY A 140 7.81 -13.98 -16.38
C GLY A 140 9.25 -14.24 -15.92
N PHE A 141 9.67 -13.61 -14.81
CA PHE A 141 10.99 -13.81 -14.21
C PHE A 141 11.13 -15.18 -13.56
N LYS A 142 10.14 -15.63 -12.78
CA LYS A 142 10.11 -16.97 -12.19
C LYS A 142 10.16 -18.05 -13.25
N GLU A 143 9.32 -17.96 -14.29
CA GLU A 143 9.35 -18.91 -15.41
C GLU A 143 10.68 -18.90 -16.16
N TYR A 144 11.32 -17.73 -16.32
CA TYR A 144 12.66 -17.65 -16.88
C TYR A 144 13.68 -18.40 -16.02
N ARG A 145 13.71 -18.12 -14.71
CA ARG A 145 14.61 -18.80 -13.77
C ARG A 145 14.38 -20.30 -13.73
N SER A 146 13.12 -20.76 -13.70
CA SER A 146 12.80 -22.18 -13.77
C SER A 146 13.39 -22.84 -15.02
N ARG A 147 13.33 -22.19 -16.19
CA ARG A 147 13.95 -22.70 -17.41
C ARG A 147 15.48 -22.70 -17.36
N VAL A 148 16.08 -21.73 -16.68
CA VAL A 148 17.55 -21.69 -16.46
C VAL A 148 17.97 -22.84 -15.56
N ILE A 149 17.26 -23.06 -14.44
CA ILE A 149 17.50 -24.16 -13.51
C ILE A 149 17.33 -25.51 -14.20
N GLU A 150 16.24 -25.70 -14.94
CA GLU A 150 15.96 -26.95 -15.66
C GLU A 150 17.06 -27.29 -16.68
N ARG A 151 17.62 -26.27 -17.36
CA ARG A 151 18.59 -26.47 -18.44
C ARG A 151 20.05 -26.49 -17.98
N PHE A 152 20.39 -25.71 -16.97
CA PHE A 152 21.77 -25.44 -16.57
C PHE A 152 22.07 -25.75 -15.09
N GLY A 153 21.05 -26.13 -14.31
CA GLY A 153 21.17 -26.39 -12.87
C GLY A 153 21.04 -25.13 -12.02
N GLU A 154 20.80 -25.33 -10.73
CA GLU A 154 20.62 -24.24 -9.75
C GLU A 154 21.87 -23.38 -9.57
N GLU A 155 23.06 -23.96 -9.72
CA GLU A 155 24.33 -23.25 -9.61
C GLU A 155 24.47 -22.16 -10.69
N VAL A 156 24.11 -22.46 -11.94
CA VAL A 156 24.23 -21.51 -13.05
C VAL A 156 23.16 -20.41 -12.98
N ASP A 157 21.92 -20.74 -12.60
CA ASP A 157 20.89 -19.71 -12.34
C ASP A 157 21.36 -18.71 -11.28
N ARG A 158 22.00 -19.22 -10.23
CA ARG A 158 22.57 -18.42 -9.14
C ARG A 158 23.72 -17.53 -9.62
N GLU A 159 24.66 -18.07 -10.39
CA GLU A 159 25.75 -17.27 -10.98
C GLU A 159 25.19 -16.13 -11.83
N LEU A 160 24.17 -16.40 -12.62
CA LEU A 160 23.51 -15.40 -13.47
C LEU A 160 22.70 -14.39 -12.66
N ARG A 161 21.97 -14.84 -11.63
CA ARG A 161 21.13 -13.99 -10.78
C ARG A 161 21.96 -12.98 -9.98
N PHE A 162 23.01 -13.44 -9.33
CA PHE A 162 23.87 -12.61 -8.48
C PHE A 162 25.07 -12.03 -9.23
N ASN A 163 25.15 -12.27 -10.54
CA ASN A 163 26.24 -11.79 -11.40
C ASN A 163 27.62 -12.16 -10.81
N LEU A 164 27.73 -13.42 -10.35
CA LEU A 164 28.91 -13.92 -9.65
C LEU A 164 30.10 -13.95 -10.61
N LYS A 165 31.01 -12.98 -10.46
CA LYS A 165 32.28 -12.97 -11.21
C LYS A 165 33.40 -13.46 -10.31
N ALA A 166 34.12 -14.48 -10.78
CA ALA A 166 35.36 -14.92 -10.16
C ALA A 166 36.38 -13.76 -10.19
N LYS A 167 36.71 -13.21 -9.03
CA LYS A 167 37.73 -12.17 -8.87
C LYS A 167 38.85 -12.76 -8.02
N LYS A 168 40.08 -12.61 -8.48
CA LYS A 168 41.26 -13.01 -7.72
C LYS A 168 41.58 -11.92 -6.71
N PHE A 169 41.68 -12.30 -5.44
CA PHE A 169 42.12 -11.43 -4.36
C PHE A 169 43.51 -11.84 -3.93
N ASP A 170 44.37 -10.83 -3.72
CA ASP A 170 45.64 -11.01 -3.04
C ASP A 170 45.39 -10.80 -1.54
N GLU A 171 45.36 -11.89 -0.77
CA GLU A 171 45.22 -11.83 0.68
C GLU A 171 46.58 -11.98 1.34
N THR A 172 46.84 -11.20 2.40
CA THR A 172 48.11 -11.23 3.13
C THR A 172 47.90 -12.00 4.42
N VAL A 173 48.29 -13.28 4.43
CA VAL A 173 48.20 -14.14 5.61
C VAL A 173 49.51 -14.03 6.38
N ILE A 174 49.45 -13.77 7.68
CA ILE A 174 50.63 -13.75 8.56
C ILE A 174 50.86 -15.18 9.05
N ASP A 175 52.04 -15.73 8.76
CA ASP A 175 52.44 -17.09 9.14
C ASP A 175 52.77 -17.12 10.66
N GLU A 176 51.97 -17.83 11.46
CA GLU A 176 52.04 -17.81 12.94
C GLU A 176 53.40 -18.28 13.50
N GLU A 177 54.19 -19.07 12.76
CA GLU A 177 55.51 -19.53 13.21
C GLU A 177 56.66 -18.59 12.83
N THR A 178 56.49 -17.73 11.82
CA THR A 178 57.60 -16.92 11.27
C THR A 178 57.33 -15.41 11.23
N GLY A 179 56.11 -14.97 11.54
CA GLY A 179 55.73 -13.56 11.56
C GLY A 179 55.83 -12.86 10.20
N LYS A 180 55.96 -13.60 9.10
CA LYS A 180 56.11 -13.06 7.75
C LYS A 180 54.78 -13.06 7.01
N GLU A 181 54.52 -11.94 6.34
CA GLU A 181 53.39 -11.77 5.43
C GLU A 181 53.55 -12.64 4.18
N LYS A 182 52.61 -13.57 3.97
CA LYS A 182 52.52 -14.42 2.78
C LYS A 182 51.30 -14.02 1.96
N LYS A 183 51.53 -13.58 0.72
CA LYS A 183 50.44 -13.27 -0.23
C LYS A 183 49.93 -14.56 -0.87
N VAL A 184 48.70 -14.93 -0.57
CA VAL A 184 48.02 -16.08 -1.17
C VAL A 184 46.95 -15.57 -2.14
N LYS A 185 46.96 -16.11 -3.36
CA LYS A 185 45.94 -15.80 -4.38
C LYS A 185 44.75 -16.73 -4.19
N LYS A 186 43.60 -16.18 -3.80
CA LYS A 186 42.34 -16.93 -3.75
C LYS A 186 41.38 -16.44 -4.84
N ASN A 187 40.52 -17.35 -5.30
CA ASN A 187 39.38 -17.04 -6.15
C ASN A 187 38.19 -16.77 -5.23
N GLY A 188 37.68 -15.55 -5.20
CA GLY A 188 36.44 -15.20 -4.50
C GLY A 188 35.37 -14.74 -5.50
N PHE A 189 34.10 -14.91 -5.17
CA PHE A 189 32.99 -14.39 -5.96
C PHE A 189 32.46 -13.13 -5.28
N VAL A 190 32.37 -12.02 -6.02
CA VAL A 190 31.83 -10.76 -5.50
C VAL A 190 30.41 -10.59 -6.00
N VAL A 191 29.47 -10.46 -5.07
CA VAL A 191 28.10 -10.01 -5.38
C VAL A 191 28.09 -8.49 -5.28
N SER A 192 27.61 -7.80 -6.31
CA SER A 192 27.35 -6.36 -6.22
C SER A 192 26.09 -6.14 -5.37
N PRO A 193 26.07 -5.17 -4.43
CA PRO A 193 24.86 -4.84 -3.67
C PRO A 193 23.63 -4.52 -4.54
N ALA A 194 23.84 -4.12 -5.80
CA ALA A 194 22.77 -3.87 -6.77
C ALA A 194 22.15 -5.14 -7.36
N ASP A 195 22.83 -6.28 -7.25
CA ASP A 195 22.45 -7.57 -7.85
C ASP A 195 21.78 -8.51 -6.83
N ILE A 196 21.54 -8.02 -5.60
CA ILE A 196 20.91 -8.77 -4.49
C ILE A 196 19.40 -8.44 -4.43
N SER A 197 18.58 -9.40 -4.01
CA SER A 197 17.17 -9.17 -3.66
C SER A 197 17.00 -7.96 -2.73
N GLY A 198 15.97 -7.14 -2.96
CA GLY A 198 15.67 -5.99 -2.09
C GLY A 198 15.33 -6.36 -0.64
N TYR A 199 15.00 -7.63 -0.41
CA TYR A 199 14.74 -8.19 0.93
C TYR A 199 15.97 -8.80 1.59
N ALA A 200 17.08 -8.98 0.86
CA ALA A 200 18.23 -9.62 1.44
C ALA A 200 18.92 -8.70 2.45
N ARG A 201 19.50 -9.29 3.49
CA ARG A 201 20.25 -8.56 4.52
C ARG A 201 21.51 -9.32 4.88
N PHE A 202 22.57 -8.57 5.17
CA PHE A 202 23.75 -9.15 5.78
C PHE A 202 23.52 -9.33 7.27
N PHE A 203 23.79 -10.54 7.76
CA PHE A 203 23.92 -10.82 9.18
C PHE A 203 25.37 -10.55 9.60
N GLU A 204 25.56 -9.38 10.20
CA GLU A 204 26.84 -8.83 10.60
C GLU A 204 26.69 -8.03 11.89
N LYS A 205 27.81 -7.68 12.52
CA LYS A 205 27.81 -6.93 13.78
C LYS A 205 27.07 -5.60 13.66
N TYR A 206 27.25 -4.89 12.55
CA TYR A 206 26.68 -3.58 12.32
C TYR A 206 25.90 -3.57 11.01
N THR A 207 24.58 -3.54 11.10
CA THR A 207 23.69 -3.48 9.94
C THR A 207 23.29 -2.04 9.67
N GLN A 208 22.73 -1.74 8.49
CA GLN A 208 22.15 -0.42 8.21
C GLN A 208 20.62 -0.48 8.16
N ASP A 209 19.95 0.54 8.71
CA ASP A 209 18.52 0.75 8.53
C ASP A 209 18.18 1.41 7.16
N GLU A 210 16.89 1.59 6.87
CA GLU A 210 16.42 2.27 5.65
C GLU A 210 16.92 3.73 5.53
N ASN A 211 17.38 4.33 6.63
CA ASN A 211 17.90 5.69 6.68
C ASN A 211 19.43 5.76 6.58
N GLY A 212 20.10 4.60 6.48
CA GLY A 212 21.56 4.50 6.41
C GLY A 212 22.27 4.59 7.76
N ASN A 213 21.53 4.54 8.88
CA ASN A 213 22.14 4.52 10.21
C ASN A 213 22.66 3.12 10.52
N SER A 214 23.86 3.06 11.10
CA SER A 214 24.45 1.82 11.57
C SER A 214 23.82 1.38 12.90
N ILE A 215 23.39 0.13 12.97
CA ILE A 215 22.73 -0.50 14.13
C ILE A 215 23.53 -1.74 14.52
N LEU A 216 23.83 -1.86 15.81
CA LEU A 216 24.45 -3.06 16.36
C LEU A 216 23.43 -4.20 16.37
N ASN A 217 23.77 -5.33 15.75
CA ASN A 217 22.97 -6.54 15.84
C ASN A 217 23.22 -7.22 17.21
N PRO A 218 22.21 -7.32 18.09
CA PRO A 218 22.37 -7.92 19.43
C PRO A 218 22.58 -9.44 19.39
N HIS A 219 22.30 -10.10 18.27
CA HIS A 219 22.40 -11.54 18.10
C HIS A 219 23.66 -11.97 17.35
N TRP A 220 24.47 -11.02 16.88
CA TRP A 220 25.74 -11.31 16.24
C TRP A 220 26.82 -11.62 17.28
N GLU A 221 27.55 -12.70 17.05
CA GLU A 221 28.72 -13.08 17.84
C GLU A 221 29.98 -13.15 16.96
N SER A 222 31.15 -13.09 17.58
CA SER A 222 32.42 -13.24 16.83
C SER A 222 32.67 -14.67 16.36
N ASN A 223 31.93 -15.64 16.89
CA ASN A 223 32.01 -17.04 16.48
C ASN A 223 31.04 -17.31 15.31
N ASN A 224 31.60 -17.60 14.15
CA ASN A 224 30.86 -17.83 12.90
C ASN A 224 30.01 -19.11 12.92
N GLU A 225 30.48 -20.19 13.58
CA GLU A 225 29.68 -21.41 13.75
C GLU A 225 28.45 -21.15 14.63
N TYR A 226 28.62 -20.35 15.68
CA TYR A 226 27.50 -19.96 16.55
C TYR A 226 26.47 -19.12 15.79
N ASN A 227 26.92 -18.12 15.02
CA ASN A 227 26.02 -17.31 14.19
C ASN A 227 25.22 -18.20 13.23
N LEU A 228 25.87 -19.15 12.56
CA LEU A 228 25.20 -20.06 11.64
C LEU A 228 24.20 -20.98 12.36
N MET A 229 24.58 -21.51 13.52
CA MET A 229 23.67 -22.32 14.36
C MET A 229 22.45 -21.49 14.76
N PHE A 230 22.65 -20.25 15.20
CA PHE A 230 21.58 -19.33 15.59
C PHE A 230 20.63 -19.08 14.42
N ILE A 231 21.15 -18.73 13.23
CA ILE A 231 20.32 -18.42 12.07
C ILE A 231 19.52 -19.65 11.63
N LYS A 232 20.13 -20.84 11.58
CA LYS A 232 19.43 -22.11 11.28
C LYS A 232 18.33 -22.42 12.30
N ALA A 233 18.55 -22.10 13.57
CA ALA A 233 17.53 -22.25 14.60
C ALA A 233 16.36 -21.27 14.40
N GLN A 234 16.64 -20.01 14.05
CA GLN A 234 15.60 -19.02 13.74
C GLN A 234 14.80 -19.39 12.49
N GLU A 235 15.43 -19.95 11.45
CA GLU A 235 14.72 -20.41 10.25
C GLU A 235 13.71 -21.52 10.58
N ARG A 236 14.13 -22.51 11.39
CA ARG A 236 13.23 -23.58 11.86
C ARG A 236 12.08 -23.02 12.67
N TYR A 237 12.37 -22.11 13.60
CA TYR A 237 11.35 -21.46 14.41
C TYR A 237 10.37 -20.64 13.56
N ALA A 238 10.86 -19.91 12.56
CA ALA A 238 10.03 -19.15 11.63
C ALA A 238 9.09 -20.06 10.83
N ASN A 239 9.55 -21.25 10.42
CA ASN A 239 8.71 -22.25 9.77
C ASN A 239 7.62 -22.82 10.68
N ASP A 240 7.93 -23.08 11.95
CA ASP A 240 6.93 -23.51 12.94
C ASP A 240 5.90 -22.41 13.19
N LEU A 241 6.36 -21.17 13.27
CA LEU A 241 5.50 -20.00 13.40
C LEU A 241 4.57 -19.83 12.18
N LEU A 242 5.10 -20.04 10.98
CA LEU A 242 4.35 -19.99 9.73
C LEU A 242 3.22 -21.03 9.72
N LYS A 243 3.50 -22.27 10.12
CA LYS A 243 2.47 -23.32 10.21
C LYS A 243 1.40 -23.01 11.25
N ALA A 244 1.80 -22.43 12.39
CA ALA A 244 0.92 -22.10 13.49
C ALA A 244 0.02 -20.89 13.20
N LYS A 245 0.60 -19.78 12.72
CA LYS A 245 -0.12 -18.53 12.43
C LYS A 245 -0.75 -18.48 11.04
N LYS A 246 -0.41 -19.43 10.16
CA LYS A 246 -0.73 -19.44 8.72
C LYS A 246 -0.14 -18.30 7.90
N ARG A 247 0.64 -17.41 8.53
CA ARG A 247 1.35 -16.29 7.91
C ARG A 247 2.48 -15.80 8.80
N VAL A 248 3.54 -15.26 8.21
CA VAL A 248 4.63 -14.57 8.91
C VAL A 248 5.07 -13.37 8.06
N PHE A 249 5.18 -12.20 8.67
CA PHE A 249 5.73 -11.01 8.00
C PHE A 249 7.26 -11.06 7.95
N LEU A 250 7.85 -10.48 6.91
CA LEU A 250 9.31 -10.35 6.79
C LEU A 250 9.93 -9.59 7.96
N ASN A 251 9.25 -8.56 8.48
CA ASN A 251 9.73 -7.85 9.68
C ASN A 251 9.75 -8.74 10.94
N GLU A 252 8.86 -9.72 11.08
CA GLU A 252 8.93 -10.67 12.20
C GLU A 252 10.22 -11.49 12.13
N VAL A 253 10.62 -11.93 10.92
CA VAL A 253 11.89 -12.62 10.69
C VAL A 253 13.08 -11.70 10.93
N TYR A 254 13.04 -10.46 10.45
CA TYR A 254 14.11 -9.48 10.73
C TYR A 254 14.31 -9.25 12.21
N GLU A 255 13.23 -9.11 12.98
CA GLU A 255 13.31 -8.94 14.44
C GLU A 255 13.94 -10.14 15.14
N MET A 256 13.57 -11.37 14.73
CA MET A 256 14.19 -12.60 15.25
C MET A 256 15.71 -12.63 15.01
N LEU A 257 16.17 -12.00 13.94
CA LEU A 257 17.57 -11.95 13.54
C LEU A 257 18.30 -10.68 14.01
N GLY A 258 17.62 -9.76 14.70
CA GLY A 258 18.20 -8.48 15.13
C GLY A 258 18.46 -7.51 13.98
N LEU A 259 17.77 -7.70 12.86
CA LEU A 259 17.85 -6.87 11.67
C LEU A 259 16.81 -5.73 11.74
N PRO A 260 17.09 -4.58 11.11
CA PRO A 260 16.19 -3.44 11.11
C PRO A 260 14.93 -3.72 10.30
N ARG A 261 13.80 -3.26 10.83
CA ARG A 261 12.51 -3.29 10.14
C ARG A 261 12.56 -2.46 8.87
N THR A 262 11.74 -2.86 7.91
CA THR A 262 11.53 -2.14 6.66
C THR A 262 10.04 -1.83 6.46
N LYS A 263 9.74 -0.82 5.65
CA LYS A 263 8.35 -0.53 5.25
C LYS A 263 7.77 -1.68 4.44
N ALA A 264 8.56 -2.25 3.54
CA ALA A 264 8.15 -3.40 2.73
C ALA A 264 7.83 -4.61 3.61
N GLY A 265 8.68 -4.93 4.58
CA GLY A 265 8.54 -6.09 5.45
C GLY A 265 7.34 -6.05 6.40
N GLN A 266 6.64 -4.92 6.49
CA GLN A 266 5.36 -4.80 7.21
C GLN A 266 4.18 -5.37 6.41
N ILE A 267 4.35 -5.54 5.10
CA ILE A 267 3.32 -5.93 4.14
C ILE A 267 3.65 -7.30 3.53
N VAL A 268 4.94 -7.52 3.21
CA VAL A 268 5.39 -8.75 2.58
C VAL A 268 5.79 -9.82 3.58
N GLY A 269 5.75 -11.08 3.16
CA GLY A 269 6.21 -12.22 3.92
C GLY A 269 5.69 -13.52 3.30
N TRP A 270 5.30 -14.46 4.15
CA TRP A 270 4.92 -15.82 3.75
C TRP A 270 3.52 -16.18 4.20
N VAL A 271 2.85 -17.03 3.43
CA VAL A 271 1.54 -17.61 3.75
C VAL A 271 1.63 -19.13 3.68
N TYR A 272 0.94 -19.79 4.62
CA TYR A 272 0.86 -21.25 4.67
C TYR A 272 -0.57 -21.71 4.40
N ASP A 273 -0.78 -22.19 3.17
CA ASP A 273 -1.99 -22.83 2.71
C ASP A 273 -1.61 -24.06 1.85
N PRO A 274 -1.52 -25.27 2.46
CA PRO A 274 -1.16 -26.47 1.73
C PRO A 274 -2.25 -26.95 0.77
N GLU A 275 -3.51 -26.56 0.97
CA GLU A 275 -4.64 -26.99 0.14
C GLU A 275 -4.74 -26.15 -1.14
N ASN A 276 -4.35 -24.88 -1.08
CA ASN A 276 -4.32 -23.97 -2.22
C ASN A 276 -3.02 -23.15 -2.25
N PRO A 277 -1.89 -23.76 -2.65
CA PRO A 277 -0.57 -23.13 -2.56
C PRO A 277 -0.44 -21.97 -3.56
N LYS A 278 -0.47 -20.74 -3.07
CA LYS A 278 -0.10 -19.52 -3.82
C LYS A 278 1.36 -19.07 -3.61
N GLY A 279 2.02 -19.64 -2.61
CA GLY A 279 3.42 -19.39 -2.25
C GLY A 279 4.16 -20.69 -1.99
N ASP A 280 5.36 -20.57 -1.43
CA ASP A 280 6.27 -21.72 -1.25
C ASP A 280 5.86 -22.63 -0.08
N ASN A 281 5.03 -22.13 0.88
CA ASN A 281 4.61 -22.83 2.11
C ASN A 281 5.75 -23.19 3.08
N TYR A 282 6.93 -22.63 2.88
CA TYR A 282 8.05 -22.69 3.83
C TYR A 282 8.84 -21.39 3.78
N ILE A 283 9.58 -21.13 4.85
CA ILE A 283 10.51 -20.01 4.95
C ILE A 283 11.93 -20.56 4.79
N ASP A 284 12.68 -19.99 3.87
CA ASP A 284 14.09 -20.26 3.66
C ASP A 284 14.83 -18.92 3.72
N PHE A 285 15.89 -18.88 4.54
CA PHE A 285 16.71 -17.68 4.68
C PHE A 285 17.78 -17.59 3.57
N GLY A 286 17.80 -18.55 2.65
CA GLY A 286 18.77 -18.63 1.57
C GLY A 286 20.14 -19.05 2.09
N LEU A 287 20.19 -19.86 3.15
CA LEU A 287 21.42 -20.40 3.70
C LEU A 287 21.96 -21.49 2.77
N TYR A 288 22.75 -21.10 1.77
CA TYR A 288 23.16 -22.01 0.72
C TYR A 288 24.10 -23.13 1.21
N SER A 289 23.83 -24.35 0.75
CA SER A 289 24.65 -25.56 1.01
C SER A 289 26.09 -25.42 0.50
N ASP A 290 26.25 -24.71 -0.62
CA ASP A 290 27.52 -24.51 -1.31
C ASP A 290 27.80 -23.02 -1.45
N ASN A 291 27.79 -22.30 -0.32
CA ASN A 291 28.49 -21.02 -0.27
C ASN A 291 29.88 -21.26 -0.89
N LEU A 292 30.24 -20.47 -1.89
CA LEU A 292 31.62 -20.19 -2.30
C LEU A 292 32.40 -19.40 -1.20
N SER A 293 32.02 -19.69 0.05
CA SER A 293 32.28 -19.07 1.34
C SER A 293 31.90 -20.03 2.51
N TYR A 294 31.32 -21.23 2.29
CA TYR A 294 30.95 -22.13 3.41
C TYR A 294 32.20 -22.54 4.19
N SER A 295 33.28 -22.77 3.44
CA SER A 295 34.63 -22.95 3.97
C SER A 295 35.19 -21.62 4.50
N ASP A 296 35.13 -20.51 3.76
CA ASP A 296 35.82 -19.27 4.15
C ASP A 296 35.15 -18.51 5.32
N TYR A 297 33.81 -18.50 5.48
CA TYR A 297 33.11 -17.94 6.63
C TYR A 297 33.36 -18.75 7.91
N VAL A 298 33.22 -20.09 7.87
CA VAL A 298 33.50 -20.94 9.05
C VAL A 298 34.98 -20.87 9.44
N ASN A 299 35.88 -20.66 8.48
CA ASN A 299 37.30 -20.44 8.73
C ASN A 299 37.69 -18.97 9.05
N GLY A 300 36.73 -18.06 9.23
CA GLY A 300 36.97 -16.70 9.72
C GLY A 300 37.39 -15.65 8.67
N PHE A 301 37.31 -15.97 7.37
CA PHE A 301 37.73 -15.10 6.27
C PHE A 301 36.64 -14.18 5.73
N ASP A 302 35.34 -14.51 5.89
CA ASP A 302 34.22 -13.61 5.61
C ASP A 302 33.61 -13.02 6.89
N GLN A 303 33.35 -11.70 6.90
CA GLN A 303 32.84 -10.99 8.08
C GLN A 303 31.30 -10.96 8.20
N ALA A 304 30.56 -11.36 7.14
CA ALA A 304 29.11 -11.24 7.07
C ALA A 304 28.44 -12.41 6.33
N ILE A 305 27.28 -12.88 6.82
CA ILE A 305 26.46 -13.90 6.12
C ILE A 305 25.37 -13.16 5.34
N LEU A 306 25.28 -13.39 4.02
CA LEU A 306 24.15 -12.88 3.25
C LEU A 306 22.93 -13.78 3.45
N LEU A 307 21.81 -13.20 3.87
CA LEU A 307 20.50 -13.86 3.96
C LEU A 307 19.62 -13.36 2.82
N ASP A 308 19.24 -14.25 1.91
CA ASP A 308 18.33 -13.96 0.78
C ASP A 308 17.03 -14.76 0.95
N PHE A 309 16.05 -14.09 1.56
CA PHE A 309 14.78 -14.68 1.95
C PHE A 309 13.86 -14.99 0.75
N ASN A 310 13.26 -16.18 0.72
CA ASN A 310 12.30 -16.61 -0.31
C ASN A 310 10.89 -15.99 -0.13
N VAL A 311 10.80 -14.66 0.01
CA VAL A 311 9.54 -13.97 0.33
C VAL A 311 8.47 -14.22 -0.76
N ASP A 312 7.30 -14.73 -0.37
CA ASP A 312 6.18 -15.01 -1.30
C ASP A 312 5.64 -13.71 -1.94
N GLY A 313 5.56 -12.63 -1.15
CA GLY A 313 5.09 -11.32 -1.60
C GLY A 313 4.11 -10.68 -0.62
N ASN A 314 3.18 -9.88 -1.12
CA ASN A 314 2.17 -9.19 -0.32
C ASN A 314 1.20 -10.19 0.33
N ILE A 315 1.27 -10.33 1.65
CA ILE A 315 0.45 -11.28 2.41
C ILE A 315 -1.05 -11.02 2.23
N TRP A 316 -1.46 -9.75 2.10
CA TRP A 316 -2.86 -9.38 1.96
C TRP A 316 -3.48 -9.82 0.64
N ASP A 317 -2.67 -9.98 -0.41
CA ASP A 317 -3.14 -10.46 -1.72
C ASP A 317 -3.15 -12.01 -1.80
N LEU A 318 -2.36 -12.65 -0.93
CA LEU A 318 -2.18 -14.10 -0.90
C LEU A 318 -3.24 -14.81 -0.06
N MET A 319 -3.65 -14.23 1.07
CA MET A 319 -4.79 -14.70 1.89
C MET A 319 -6.13 -14.47 1.20
#